data_AF-A0A2E7CKU9-F1
#
_entry.id   AF-A0A2E7CKU9-F1
#
_cell.length_a   1.000
_cell.length_b   1.000
_cell.length_c   1.000
_cell.angle_alpha   90.00
_cell.angle_beta   90.00
_cell.angle_gamma   90.00
#
_symmetry.space_group_name_H-M   'P 1'
#
loop_
_entity.id
_entity.type
_entity.pdbx_description
1 polymer ?
#
loop_
_entity_poly.entity_id
_entity_poly.type
_entity_poly.pdbx_seq_one_letter_code
_entity_poly.pdbx_strand_id
1 'polypeptide(L)'
;MKTYALLLLPVTLIACGEKEADTAEMDTSTQDTATEDTATEDTAIDTGSQGVFILADMLNQPSGCSDFTFFDRNEDDTIMLEVQGQGLAESAHVAGDAQSFTYQLGELPSDFRVVVSFGTNLSYELCNDALDPAIETVVDKRYLPVNGTMTLTVTPDGDPMGMGDFPAELQVDIQFVDFCADIGDGNTHHEDCFNVDDYTGAAAIGWLPG
;
A
#
# COMPACT_ATOMS: atom_id res chain seq x y z
N MET A 1 -2.63 -49.09 -12.78
CA MET A 1 -3.46 -48.19 -13.63
C MET A 1 -4.77 -47.96 -12.89
N LYS A 2 -4.99 -46.75 -12.37
CA LYS A 2 -6.21 -46.37 -11.65
C LYS A 2 -7.03 -45.45 -12.54
N THR A 3 -8.24 -45.88 -12.87
CA THR A 3 -9.21 -45.15 -13.68
C THR A 3 -9.97 -44.18 -12.78
N TYR A 4 -9.87 -42.88 -13.03
CA TYR A 4 -10.71 -41.88 -12.34
C TYR A 4 -11.94 -41.60 -13.20
N ALA A 5 -13.11 -41.80 -12.59
CA ALA A 5 -14.41 -41.50 -13.18
C ALA A 5 -14.67 -40.00 -13.06
N LEU A 6 -14.85 -39.35 -14.21
CA LEU A 6 -15.21 -37.93 -14.33
C LEU A 6 -16.70 -37.78 -14.02
N LEU A 7 -17.03 -37.12 -12.91
CA LEU A 7 -18.41 -36.77 -12.54
C LEU A 7 -18.74 -35.41 -13.19
N LEU A 8 -19.65 -35.42 -14.17
CA LEU A 8 -20.20 -34.21 -14.79
C LEU A 8 -21.40 -33.72 -13.97
N LEU A 9 -21.31 -32.50 -13.42
CA LEU A 9 -22.42 -31.78 -12.82
C LEU A 9 -23.13 -30.91 -13.88
N PRO A 10 -24.46 -30.90 -13.95
CA PRO A 10 -25.20 -30.00 -14.83
C PRO A 10 -25.30 -28.59 -14.22
N VAL A 11 -24.90 -27.58 -15.01
CA VAL A 11 -25.13 -26.16 -14.73
C VAL A 11 -26.50 -25.76 -15.27
N THR A 12 -27.41 -25.37 -14.39
CA THR A 12 -28.69 -24.74 -14.75
C THR A 12 -28.53 -23.22 -14.83
N LEU A 13 -28.65 -22.67 -16.03
CA LEU A 13 -28.81 -21.24 -16.29
C LEU A 13 -30.25 -20.81 -15.96
N ILE A 14 -30.42 -19.85 -15.06
CA ILE A 14 -31.68 -19.13 -14.84
C ILE A 14 -31.60 -17.81 -15.61
N ALA A 15 -32.41 -17.69 -16.66
CA ALA A 15 -32.67 -16.45 -17.37
C ALA A 15 -33.98 -15.82 -16.87
N CYS A 16 -33.93 -14.54 -16.51
CA CYS A 16 -35.03 -13.60 -16.27
C CYS A 16 -34.40 -12.21 -16.42
N GLY A 17 -34.90 -11.24 -17.16
CA GLY A 17 -36.10 -11.06 -17.96
C GLY A 17 -36.16 -9.56 -18.27
N GLU A 18 -36.30 -9.21 -19.55
CA GLU A 18 -36.42 -7.83 -20.02
C GLU A 18 -37.67 -7.14 -19.46
N LYS A 19 -37.56 -5.86 -19.11
CA LYS A 19 -38.70 -4.96 -19.00
C LYS A 19 -38.33 -3.61 -19.60
N GLU A 20 -38.81 -3.38 -20.81
CA GLU A 20 -38.91 -2.04 -21.39
C GLU A 20 -40.06 -1.27 -20.76
N ALA A 21 -39.87 0.03 -20.57
CA ALA A 21 -40.95 0.98 -20.35
C ALA A 21 -40.62 2.31 -21.05
N ASP A 22 -41.59 2.71 -21.85
CA ASP A 22 -41.67 3.84 -22.76
C ASP A 22 -41.44 5.23 -22.15
N THR A 23 -40.78 6.07 -22.96
CA THR A 23 -41.20 7.38 -23.48
C THR A 23 -41.95 8.37 -22.57
N ALA A 24 -41.34 9.54 -22.35
CA ALA A 24 -42.03 10.84 -22.41
C ALA A 24 -41.03 11.98 -22.71
N GLU A 25 -41.20 12.62 -23.86
CA GLU A 25 -40.69 13.97 -24.13
C GLU A 25 -41.52 15.00 -23.34
N MET A 26 -40.88 16.03 -22.78
CA MET A 26 -41.49 17.35 -22.70
C MET A 26 -40.41 18.45 -22.63
N ASP A 27 -40.45 19.28 -23.66
CA ASP A 27 -39.72 20.53 -23.89
C ASP A 27 -40.19 21.64 -22.93
N THR A 28 -39.29 22.55 -22.50
CA THR A 28 -39.45 24.02 -22.58
C THR A 28 -38.41 24.82 -21.77
N SER A 29 -37.56 25.54 -22.51
CA SER A 29 -37.20 26.98 -22.40
C SER A 29 -36.76 27.65 -21.08
N THR A 30 -35.85 28.63 -21.28
CA THR A 30 -35.66 29.93 -20.58
C THR A 30 -34.42 29.95 -19.66
N GLN A 31 -33.28 30.46 -20.15
CA GLN A 31 -32.78 31.86 -19.99
C GLN A 31 -32.26 32.14 -18.57
N ASP A 32 -30.95 32.36 -18.40
CA ASP A 32 -30.39 33.68 -18.09
C ASP A 32 -28.87 33.71 -17.93
N THR A 33 -28.34 34.84 -18.36
CA THR A 33 -26.99 35.41 -18.22
C THR A 33 -26.52 35.52 -16.77
N ALA A 34 -25.28 35.09 -16.49
CA ALA A 34 -24.38 35.79 -15.57
C ALA A 34 -22.92 35.36 -15.82
N THR A 35 -22.13 36.35 -16.25
CA THR A 35 -20.67 36.32 -16.21
C THR A 35 -20.23 36.48 -14.75
N GLU A 36 -19.54 35.50 -14.19
CA GLU A 36 -18.76 35.67 -12.96
C GLU A 36 -17.27 35.54 -13.30
N ASP A 37 -16.60 36.70 -13.32
CA ASP A 37 -15.15 36.81 -13.20
C ASP A 37 -14.76 36.19 -11.85
N THR A 38 -14.33 34.94 -11.87
CA THR A 38 -13.62 34.36 -10.75
C THR A 38 -12.17 34.79 -10.90
N ALA A 39 -11.80 35.85 -10.20
CA ALA A 39 -10.41 36.17 -9.94
C ALA A 39 -9.75 34.91 -9.37
N THR A 40 -8.81 34.34 -10.11
CA THR A 40 -7.90 33.32 -9.62
C THR A 40 -7.12 33.95 -8.47
N GLU A 41 -7.51 33.66 -7.24
CA GLU A 41 -6.63 33.85 -6.09
C GLU A 41 -5.45 32.89 -6.31
N ASP A 42 -4.35 33.46 -6.80
CA ASP A 42 -3.02 32.89 -6.69
C ASP A 42 -2.79 32.58 -5.22
N THR A 43 -3.13 31.36 -4.82
CA THR A 43 -2.66 30.76 -3.59
C THR A 43 -1.21 30.37 -3.86
N ALA A 44 -0.35 31.40 -3.94
CA ALA A 44 1.08 31.21 -3.89
C ALA A 44 1.36 30.47 -2.58
N ILE A 45 1.65 29.17 -2.70
CA ILE A 45 2.15 28.38 -1.58
C ILE A 45 3.44 29.06 -1.14
N ASP A 46 3.36 29.69 0.02
CA ASP A 46 4.48 30.26 0.74
C ASP A 46 5.45 29.12 1.06
N THR A 47 6.46 28.98 0.20
CA THR A 47 7.59 28.04 0.37
C THR A 47 8.57 28.52 1.45
N GLY A 48 8.24 29.59 2.19
CA GLY A 48 9.10 30.27 3.17
C GLY A 48 9.21 29.61 4.54
N SER A 49 8.51 28.51 4.81
CA SER A 49 8.74 27.69 5.99
C SER A 49 8.56 26.23 5.61
N GLN A 50 9.61 25.61 5.06
CA GLN A 50 9.64 24.16 4.91
C GLN A 50 9.65 23.55 6.31
N GLY A 51 8.44 23.27 6.82
CA GLY A 51 8.27 22.39 7.96
C GLY A 51 9.04 21.11 7.65
N VAL A 52 9.77 20.62 8.64
CA VAL A 52 10.47 19.34 8.53
C VAL A 52 9.41 18.29 8.18
N PHE A 53 9.55 17.64 7.04
CA PHE A 53 8.71 16.50 6.69
C PHE A 53 9.14 15.35 7.61
N ILE A 54 8.33 15.06 8.62
CA ILE A 54 8.56 13.95 9.54
C ILE A 54 7.58 12.86 9.15
N LEU A 55 8.10 11.78 8.55
CA LEU A 55 7.27 10.68 8.04
C LEU A 55 6.37 10.09 9.14
N ALA A 56 6.91 9.94 10.36
CA ALA A 56 6.17 9.44 11.52
C ALA A 56 5.01 10.34 11.97
N ASP A 57 5.04 11.64 11.66
CA ASP A 57 3.92 12.55 11.97
C ASP A 57 2.80 12.47 10.93
N MET A 58 3.11 11.96 9.73
CA MET A 58 2.19 11.87 8.60
C MET A 58 1.49 10.52 8.53
N LEU A 59 2.18 9.43 8.87
CA LEU A 59 1.66 8.07 8.80
C LEU A 59 1.13 7.62 10.16
N ASN A 60 -0.08 7.06 10.20
CA ASN A 60 -0.72 6.64 11.45
C ASN A 60 -1.76 5.51 11.29
N GLN A 61 -1.74 4.82 10.16
CA GLN A 61 -2.63 3.71 9.83
C GLN A 61 -1.81 2.47 9.44
N PRO A 62 -0.96 1.94 10.35
CA PRO A 62 -0.14 0.78 10.05
C PRO A 62 -1.04 -0.45 9.85
N SER A 63 -0.70 -1.24 8.85
CA SER A 63 -1.41 -2.44 8.45
C SER A 63 -0.44 -3.42 7.82
N GLY A 64 -0.84 -4.69 7.77
CA GLY A 64 -0.02 -5.73 7.19
C GLY A 64 -0.88 -6.85 6.61
N CYS A 65 -0.26 -7.63 5.74
CA CYS A 65 -0.83 -8.87 5.21
C CYS A 65 0.28 -9.79 4.72
N SER A 66 -0.10 -11.01 4.30
CA SER A 66 0.85 -12.01 3.80
C SER A 66 1.95 -12.33 4.83
N ASP A 67 2.92 -13.15 4.41
CA ASP A 67 4.10 -13.53 5.21
C ASP A 67 5.02 -12.36 5.55
N PHE A 68 5.08 -11.34 4.68
CA PHE A 68 5.86 -10.14 4.93
C PHE A 68 5.46 -8.98 4.00
N THR A 69 4.28 -8.40 4.28
CA THR A 69 3.90 -7.07 3.78
C THR A 69 3.47 -6.21 4.95
N PHE A 70 4.16 -5.10 5.15
CA PHE A 70 3.80 -4.01 6.05
C PHE A 70 3.58 -2.75 5.23
N PHE A 71 2.60 -1.96 5.62
CA PHE A 71 2.43 -0.62 5.08
C PHE A 71 1.80 0.30 6.13
N ASP A 72 2.13 1.57 6.06
CA ASP A 72 1.56 2.61 6.90
C ASP A 72 1.22 3.81 6.03
N ARG A 73 0.06 4.40 6.26
CA ARG A 73 -0.49 5.48 5.43
C ARG A 73 -1.01 6.62 6.30
N ASN A 74 -1.15 7.78 5.68
CA ASN A 74 -1.91 8.86 6.28
C ASN A 74 -3.43 8.62 6.12
N GLU A 75 -4.23 9.41 6.83
CA GLU A 75 -5.71 9.29 6.86
C GLU A 75 -6.34 9.38 5.46
N ASP A 76 -5.77 10.20 4.58
CA ASP A 76 -6.27 10.43 3.22
C ASP A 76 -5.79 9.40 2.19
N ASP A 77 -4.94 8.44 2.58
CA ASP A 77 -4.33 7.44 1.68
C ASP A 77 -3.59 8.07 0.47
N THR A 78 -2.87 9.16 0.75
CA THR A 78 -2.12 9.97 -0.23
C THR A 78 -0.60 9.89 -0.03
N ILE A 79 -0.15 9.47 1.15
CA ILE A 79 1.25 9.15 1.46
C ILE A 79 1.27 7.78 2.13
N MET A 80 2.16 6.91 1.66
CA MET A 80 2.28 5.56 2.19
C MET A 80 3.74 5.11 2.23
N LEU A 81 4.16 4.56 3.36
CA LEU A 81 5.35 3.72 3.47
C LEU A 81 4.95 2.27 3.24
N GLU A 82 5.68 1.56 2.41
CA GLU A 82 5.50 0.15 2.10
C GLU A 82 6.82 -0.60 2.34
N VAL A 83 6.75 -1.70 3.08
CA VAL A 83 7.85 -2.62 3.34
C VAL A 83 7.40 -4.04 2.99
N GLN A 84 8.06 -4.67 2.02
CA GLN A 84 7.74 -6.02 1.56
C GLN A 84 8.98 -6.91 1.54
N GLY A 85 8.74 -8.20 1.70
CA GLY A 85 9.69 -9.26 1.40
C GLY A 85 9.06 -10.63 1.59
N GLN A 86 9.83 -11.60 2.07
CA GLN A 86 9.35 -12.96 2.33
C GLN A 86 10.08 -13.64 3.51
N GLY A 87 9.46 -14.68 4.06
CA GLY A 87 10.05 -15.65 4.99
C GLY A 87 10.11 -15.21 6.45
N LEU A 88 9.62 -14.03 6.80
CA LEU A 88 9.77 -13.47 8.15
C LEU A 88 8.85 -14.13 9.18
N ALA A 89 7.56 -14.29 8.89
CA ALA A 89 6.63 -14.92 9.83
C ALA A 89 6.98 -16.41 10.04
N GLU A 90 7.32 -17.13 8.96
CA GLU A 90 7.80 -18.52 9.06
C GLU A 90 9.06 -18.62 9.92
N SER A 91 10.06 -17.77 9.68
CA SER A 91 11.32 -17.79 10.45
C SER A 91 11.09 -17.59 11.95
N ALA A 92 10.21 -16.64 12.31
CA ALA A 92 9.86 -16.37 13.70
C ALA A 92 9.10 -17.56 14.34
N HIS A 93 8.17 -18.16 13.61
CA HIS A 93 7.41 -19.31 14.10
C HIS A 93 8.29 -20.56 14.30
N VAL A 94 9.19 -20.85 13.36
CA VAL A 94 10.13 -21.98 13.47
C VAL A 94 11.10 -21.78 14.64
N ALA A 95 11.52 -20.54 14.89
CA ALA A 95 12.35 -20.22 16.04
C ALA A 95 11.58 -20.33 17.37
N GLY A 96 10.27 -20.09 17.35
CA GLY A 96 9.40 -20.09 18.53
C GLY A 96 9.60 -18.88 19.44
N ASP A 97 10.33 -17.86 18.97
CA ASP A 97 10.70 -16.64 19.71
C ASP A 97 10.82 -15.46 18.73
N ALA A 98 10.72 -14.24 19.26
CA ALA A 98 10.91 -13.03 18.47
C ALA A 98 12.26 -13.00 17.75
N GLN A 99 12.24 -12.65 16.45
CA GLN A 99 13.42 -12.51 15.62
C GLN A 99 13.65 -11.04 15.27
N SER A 100 14.92 -10.64 15.18
CA SER A 100 15.29 -9.27 14.79
C SER A 100 16.30 -9.30 13.65
N PHE A 101 16.02 -8.53 12.61
CA PHE A 101 16.81 -8.44 11.39
C PHE A 101 17.16 -6.99 11.13
N THR A 102 18.42 -6.70 10.81
CA THR A 102 18.87 -5.33 10.51
C THR A 102 19.43 -5.29 9.10
N TYR A 103 18.93 -4.35 8.30
CA TYR A 103 19.26 -4.16 6.90
C TYR A 103 19.81 -2.76 6.68
N GLN A 104 20.81 -2.65 5.80
CA GLN A 104 21.22 -1.37 5.23
C GLN A 104 20.35 -1.10 4.01
N LEU A 105 19.59 0.00 4.03
CA LEU A 105 18.56 0.22 3.02
C LEU A 105 19.12 0.54 1.63
N GLY A 106 20.33 1.09 1.55
CA GLY A 106 21.04 1.27 0.27
C GLY A 106 21.55 -0.04 -0.36
N GLU A 107 21.46 -1.16 0.35
CA GLU A 107 21.97 -2.48 -0.06
C GLU A 107 20.94 -3.59 0.23
N LEU A 108 19.65 -3.30 0.02
CA LEU A 108 18.60 -4.28 0.25
C LEU A 108 18.75 -5.54 -0.65
N PRO A 109 18.42 -6.73 -0.13
CA PRO A 109 18.22 -7.91 -0.95
C PRO A 109 17.20 -7.64 -2.07
N SER A 110 17.35 -8.31 -3.22
CA SER A 110 16.49 -8.05 -4.41
C SER A 110 15.02 -8.43 -4.21
N ASP A 111 14.73 -9.28 -3.23
CA ASP A 111 13.39 -9.70 -2.83
C ASP A 111 12.78 -8.80 -1.74
N PHE A 112 13.53 -7.82 -1.23
CA PHE A 112 13.04 -6.80 -0.31
C PHE A 112 12.69 -5.52 -1.06
N ARG A 113 11.60 -4.89 -0.62
CA ARG A 113 11.17 -3.59 -1.13
C ARG A 113 10.85 -2.67 0.03
N VAL A 114 11.42 -1.47 0.01
CA VAL A 114 11.07 -0.37 0.91
C VAL A 114 10.83 0.85 0.05
N VAL A 115 9.63 1.41 0.09
CA VAL A 115 9.21 2.52 -0.77
C VAL A 115 8.32 3.47 0.02
N VAL A 116 8.51 4.77 -0.18
CA VAL A 116 7.48 5.77 0.14
C VAL A 116 6.81 6.21 -1.16
N SER A 117 5.48 6.12 -1.22
CA SER A 117 4.68 6.55 -2.38
C SER A 117 3.82 7.75 -2.03
N PHE A 118 3.65 8.65 -3.00
CA PHE A 118 2.76 9.79 -2.95
C PHE A 118 1.74 9.63 -4.09
N GLY A 119 0.46 9.88 -3.81
CA GLY A 119 -0.59 9.69 -4.81
C GLY A 119 -2.00 9.67 -4.21
N THR A 120 -2.84 8.74 -4.64
CA THR A 120 -4.24 8.59 -4.21
C THR A 120 -4.66 7.12 -4.19
N ASN A 121 -5.43 6.73 -3.17
CA ASN A 121 -5.88 5.35 -2.95
C ASN A 121 -4.69 4.37 -2.89
N LEU A 122 -3.55 4.79 -2.32
CA LEU A 122 -2.29 4.06 -2.38
C LEU A 122 -2.38 2.64 -1.79
N SER A 123 -3.20 2.46 -0.74
CA SER A 123 -3.39 1.18 -0.08
C SER A 123 -4.44 0.29 -0.72
N TYR A 124 -5.21 0.79 -1.69
CA TYR A 124 -6.40 0.13 -2.17
C TYR A 124 -6.16 -1.26 -2.80
N GLU A 125 -5.06 -1.37 -3.56
CA GLU A 125 -4.59 -2.62 -4.16
C GLU A 125 -3.72 -3.46 -3.21
N LEU A 126 -3.28 -2.89 -2.08
CA LEU A 126 -2.50 -3.63 -1.09
C LEU A 126 -3.43 -4.48 -0.23
N CYS A 127 -3.13 -5.78 -0.18
CA CYS A 127 -3.78 -6.71 0.75
C CYS A 127 -5.30 -6.87 0.56
N ASN A 128 -5.87 -6.40 -0.55
CA ASN A 128 -7.30 -6.47 -0.83
C ASN A 128 -7.59 -7.58 -1.86
N ASP A 129 -8.46 -8.52 -1.51
CA ASP A 129 -8.90 -9.63 -2.37
C ASP A 129 -10.15 -9.30 -3.19
N ALA A 130 -10.81 -8.18 -2.90
CA ALA A 130 -12.04 -7.72 -3.53
C ALA A 130 -11.90 -6.28 -4.04
N LEU A 131 -11.33 -6.13 -5.24
CA LEU A 131 -11.18 -4.85 -5.91
C LEU A 131 -12.48 -4.44 -6.63
N ASP A 132 -13.06 -3.31 -6.24
CA ASP A 132 -13.98 -2.51 -7.05
C ASP A 132 -13.22 -1.85 -8.22
N PRO A 133 -13.56 -2.15 -9.48
CA PRO A 133 -12.91 -1.58 -10.67
C PRO A 133 -13.15 -0.08 -10.86
N ALA A 134 -14.04 0.55 -10.08
CA ALA A 134 -14.28 1.99 -10.12
C ALA A 134 -13.25 2.81 -9.32
N ILE A 135 -12.44 2.17 -8.47
CA ILE A 135 -11.39 2.82 -7.68
C ILE A 135 -10.05 2.49 -8.35
N GLU A 136 -9.29 3.53 -8.64
CA GLU A 136 -7.96 3.43 -9.24
C GLU A 136 -6.91 3.87 -8.22
N THR A 137 -5.84 3.07 -8.10
CA THR A 137 -4.62 3.45 -7.38
C THR A 137 -3.78 4.32 -8.29
N VAL A 138 -3.52 5.57 -7.87
CA VAL A 138 -2.67 6.49 -8.64
C VAL A 138 -1.41 6.77 -7.84
N VAL A 139 -0.25 6.52 -8.44
CA VAL A 139 1.05 6.84 -7.85
C VAL A 139 1.70 7.97 -8.64
N ASP A 140 1.79 9.15 -8.04
CA ASP A 140 2.39 10.33 -8.66
C ASP A 140 3.91 10.31 -8.53
N LYS A 141 4.40 9.91 -7.35
CA LYS A 141 5.83 9.80 -7.05
C LYS A 141 6.11 8.59 -6.18
N ARG A 142 7.29 8.01 -6.37
CA ARG A 142 7.89 7.02 -5.48
C ARG A 142 9.24 7.52 -5.02
N TYR A 143 9.58 7.20 -3.79
CA TYR A 143 10.88 7.47 -3.22
C TYR A 143 11.46 6.17 -2.69
N LEU A 144 12.70 5.91 -3.08
CA LEU A 144 13.47 4.74 -2.68
C LEU A 144 14.52 5.17 -1.65
N PRO A 145 14.78 4.34 -0.63
CA PRO A 145 15.82 4.65 0.32
C PRO A 145 17.19 4.48 -0.34
N VAL A 146 18.10 5.42 -0.08
CA VAL A 146 19.45 5.41 -0.67
C VAL A 146 20.53 5.10 0.37
N ASN A 147 20.21 5.25 1.65
CA ASN A 147 21.08 5.00 2.78
C ASN A 147 20.26 4.70 4.05
N GLY A 148 20.95 4.63 5.19
CA GLY A 148 20.33 4.41 6.49
C GLY A 148 19.99 2.96 6.78
N THR A 149 19.34 2.74 7.92
CA THR A 149 19.17 1.40 8.49
C THR A 149 17.70 1.13 8.78
N MET A 150 17.28 -0.11 8.53
CA MET A 150 15.98 -0.62 8.95
C MET A 150 16.18 -1.84 9.84
N THR A 151 15.50 -1.85 10.97
CA THR A 151 15.39 -3.02 11.85
C THR A 151 13.96 -3.54 11.79
N LEU A 152 13.83 -4.83 11.50
CA LEU A 152 12.57 -5.55 11.52
C LEU A 152 12.57 -6.45 12.74
N THR A 153 11.54 -6.35 13.57
CA THR A 153 11.33 -7.27 14.70
C THR A 153 10.03 -8.01 14.46
N VAL A 154 10.11 -9.34 14.37
CA VAL A 154 8.97 -10.21 14.10
C VAL A 154 8.73 -11.05 15.33
N THR A 155 7.59 -10.87 15.96
CA THR A 155 7.17 -11.64 17.14
C THR A 155 6.11 -12.63 16.70
N PRO A 156 6.32 -13.95 16.84
CA PRO A 156 5.27 -14.92 16.54
C PRO A 156 4.11 -14.70 17.52
N ASP A 157 2.88 -14.62 17.00
CA ASP A 157 1.68 -14.49 17.82
C ASP A 157 0.76 -15.70 17.61
N GLY A 158 0.15 -16.18 18.68
CA GLY A 158 -0.75 -17.32 18.68
C GLY A 158 -0.11 -18.69 18.35
N ASP A 159 -0.89 -19.74 18.60
CA ASP A 159 -0.64 -21.06 18.03
C ASP A 159 -1.04 -21.03 16.53
N PRO A 160 -0.37 -21.79 15.65
CA PRO A 160 -0.73 -21.82 14.24
C PRO A 160 -2.18 -22.33 14.11
N MET A 161 -3.09 -21.45 13.71
CA MET A 161 -4.55 -21.72 13.78
C MET A 161 -5.08 -22.52 12.58
N GLY A 162 -4.21 -22.85 11.61
CA GLY A 162 -4.53 -23.64 10.44
C GLY A 162 -3.33 -23.76 9.50
N MET A 163 -3.46 -24.64 8.49
CA MET A 163 -2.50 -24.66 7.38
C MET A 163 -2.69 -23.38 6.58
N GLY A 164 -1.84 -22.38 6.78
CA GLY A 164 -1.99 -21.05 6.17
C GLY A 164 -1.85 -19.91 7.16
N ASP A 165 -2.04 -20.14 8.46
CA ASP A 165 -2.10 -19.06 9.44
C ASP A 165 -0.90 -19.13 10.41
N PHE A 166 0.15 -18.36 10.13
CA PHE A 166 1.17 -18.00 11.13
C PHE A 166 1.00 -16.53 11.47
N PRO A 167 0.20 -16.19 12.50
CA PRO A 167 0.11 -14.82 12.94
C PRO A 167 1.48 -14.39 13.49
N ALA A 168 1.92 -13.22 13.10
CA ALA A 168 3.05 -12.57 13.73
C ALA A 168 2.78 -11.07 13.78
N GLU A 169 3.37 -10.41 14.78
CA GLU A 169 3.47 -8.96 14.79
C GLU A 169 4.82 -8.57 14.18
N LEU A 170 4.78 -7.74 13.15
CA LEU A 170 5.96 -7.13 12.56
C LEU A 170 6.05 -5.68 13.03
N GLN A 171 7.14 -5.36 13.72
CA GLN A 171 7.58 -4.01 14.00
C GLN A 171 8.66 -3.61 13.00
N VAL A 172 8.51 -2.42 12.42
CA VAL A 172 9.43 -1.78 11.49
C VAL A 172 10.01 -0.56 12.18
N ASP A 173 11.33 -0.52 12.33
CA ASP A 173 12.08 0.64 12.80
C ASP A 173 13.01 1.12 11.68
N ILE A 174 12.92 2.39 11.30
CA ILE A 174 13.75 3.01 10.26
C ILE A 174 14.51 4.18 10.86
N GLN A 175 15.81 4.28 10.58
CA GLN A 175 16.68 5.30 11.17
C GLN A 175 17.65 5.92 10.16
N PHE A 176 17.74 7.25 10.19
CA PHE A 176 18.68 8.08 9.42
C PHE A 176 18.69 7.75 7.92
N VAL A 177 17.50 7.77 7.30
CA VAL A 177 17.30 7.38 5.90
C VAL A 177 17.00 8.58 5.03
N ASP A 178 17.72 8.69 3.93
CA ASP A 178 17.34 9.55 2.82
C ASP A 178 16.51 8.75 1.82
N PHE A 179 15.31 9.24 1.55
CA PHE A 179 14.42 8.75 0.50
C PHE A 179 14.50 9.70 -0.69
N CYS A 180 14.87 9.19 -1.86
CA CYS A 180 15.03 9.99 -3.08
C CYS A 180 14.08 9.52 -4.17
N ALA A 181 13.60 10.45 -4.99
CA ALA A 181 12.64 10.15 -6.04
C ALA A 181 13.17 9.07 -7.00
N ASP A 182 12.33 8.06 -7.26
CA ASP A 182 12.55 7.08 -8.30
C ASP A 182 12.22 7.71 -9.66
N ILE A 183 13.25 8.09 -10.39
CA ILE A 183 13.13 8.67 -11.73
C ILE A 183 13.10 7.62 -12.85
N GLY A 184 13.13 6.33 -12.51
CA GLY A 184 12.96 5.21 -13.46
C GLY A 184 14.04 5.07 -14.52
N ASP A 185 15.16 5.81 -14.41
CA ASP A 185 16.23 5.83 -15.40
C ASP A 185 17.37 4.83 -15.10
N GLY A 186 17.27 4.13 -13.96
CA GLY A 186 18.27 3.17 -13.50
C GLY A 186 19.59 3.80 -13.04
N ASN A 187 19.66 5.14 -12.93
CA ASN A 187 20.83 5.84 -12.43
C ASN A 187 20.64 6.28 -10.98
N THR A 188 21.75 6.44 -10.26
CA THR A 188 21.80 6.93 -8.88
C THR A 188 21.73 8.47 -8.80
N HIS A 189 21.01 9.13 -9.72
CA HIS A 189 20.82 10.57 -9.63
C HIS A 189 19.78 10.86 -8.55
N HIS A 190 20.29 11.10 -7.35
CA HIS A 190 19.51 11.43 -6.15
C HIS A 190 19.12 12.92 -6.17
N GLU A 191 18.10 13.26 -6.95
CA GLU A 191 17.42 14.55 -6.88
C GLU A 191 16.06 14.36 -6.18
N ASP A 192 15.52 15.42 -5.58
CA ASP A 192 14.23 15.38 -4.85
C ASP A 192 14.22 14.32 -3.73
N CYS A 193 15.04 14.56 -2.70
CA CYS A 193 15.15 13.69 -1.53
C CYS A 193 14.56 14.36 -0.28
N PHE A 194 14.02 13.54 0.62
CA PHE A 194 13.71 13.93 1.99
C PHE A 194 14.38 12.95 2.97
N ASN A 195 14.64 13.44 4.19
CA ASN A 195 15.25 12.66 5.25
C ASN A 195 14.20 12.17 6.25
N VAL A 196 14.41 10.98 6.77
CA VAL A 196 13.68 10.38 7.89
C VAL A 196 14.69 10.06 8.98
N ASP A 197 14.66 10.83 10.07
CA ASP A 197 15.52 10.60 11.24
C ASP A 197 15.13 9.30 11.94
N ASP A 198 13.84 9.16 12.25
CA ASP A 198 13.26 7.99 12.87
C ASP A 198 11.83 7.74 12.37
N TYR A 199 11.47 6.46 12.28
CA TYR A 199 10.12 5.98 12.08
C TYR A 199 9.98 4.63 12.78
N THR A 200 8.86 4.44 13.48
CA THR A 200 8.47 3.15 14.05
C THR A 200 7.00 2.89 13.75
N GLY A 201 6.71 1.71 13.20
CA GLY A 201 5.36 1.23 12.97
C GLY A 201 5.26 -0.26 13.30
N ALA A 202 4.06 -0.74 13.63
CA ALA A 202 3.82 -2.15 13.89
C ALA A 202 2.47 -2.58 13.33
N ALA A 203 2.43 -3.77 12.74
CA ALA A 203 1.20 -4.37 12.25
C ALA A 203 1.25 -5.89 12.35
N ALA A 204 0.06 -6.50 12.43
CA ALA A 204 -0.07 -7.94 12.25
C ALA A 204 0.22 -8.32 10.80
N ILE A 205 1.01 -9.38 10.62
CA ILE A 205 1.26 -10.06 9.36
C ILE A 205 0.80 -11.51 9.50
N GLY A 206 0.42 -12.11 8.38
CA GLY A 206 -0.05 -13.50 8.33
C GLY A 206 1.00 -14.42 7.74
N TRP A 207 0.56 -15.55 7.20
CA TRP A 207 1.31 -16.30 6.21
C TRP A 207 0.41 -16.47 5.00
N LEU A 208 0.92 -16.25 3.81
CA LEU A 208 0.29 -16.75 2.60
C LEU A 208 1.30 -17.67 1.96
N PRO A 209 1.00 -18.98 1.78
CA PRO A 209 1.89 -19.83 1.01
C PRO A 209 1.98 -19.25 -0.42
N GLY A 210 3.18 -18.79 -0.78
CA GLY A 210 3.51 -18.36 -2.13
C GLY A 210 3.50 -19.49 -3.15
#